data_AF-A0A1H0BD41-F1
#
_entry.id   AF-A0A1H0BD41-F1
#
_cell.length_a   1.000
_cell.length_b   1.000
_cell.length_c   1.000
_cell.angle_alpha   90.00
_cell.angle_beta   90.00
_cell.angle_gamma   90.00
#
_symmetry.space_group_name_H-M   'P 1'
#
loop_
_entity.id
_entity.type
_entity.pdbx_description
1 polymer ?
#
loop_
_entity_poly.entity_id
_entity_poly.type
_entity_poly.pdbx_seq_one_letter_code
_entity_poly.pdbx_strand_id
1 'polypeptide(L)'
;MTTGRSPAAGGEASRDWATVLDELEGEVLAAEATLRSDRHDEIAAWGRRAEDWVAPSSSLGPVPADLRERAARLLQHQLAVAEELVERIIQSRRQRDVAARMSYGPARPEASYVDRAL
;
A
#
# COMPACT_ATOMS: atom_id res chain seq x y z
N MET A 1 45.09 -9.22 34.85
CA MET A 1 45.05 -7.99 34.02
C MET A 1 43.83 -8.10 33.12
N THR A 2 42.78 -7.34 33.46
CA THR A 2 41.51 -7.29 32.73
C THR A 2 41.61 -6.16 31.71
N THR A 3 41.69 -6.50 30.44
CA THR A 3 41.32 -5.60 29.33
C THR A 3 39.86 -5.92 29.04
N GLY A 4 38.89 -5.12 29.49
CA GLY A 4 38.68 -3.78 28.98
C GLY A 4 37.77 -3.86 27.76
N ARG A 5 36.53 -4.34 27.93
CA ARG A 5 35.49 -4.23 26.91
C ARG A 5 34.94 -2.82 26.98
N SER A 6 35.26 -2.01 25.98
CA SER A 6 34.62 -0.72 25.71
C SER A 6 34.05 -0.70 24.29
N PRO A 7 33.01 0.12 24.04
CA PRO A 7 31.89 -0.20 23.17
C PRO A 7 31.94 0.51 21.81
N ALA A 8 30.89 0.28 21.01
CA ALA A 8 30.49 0.99 19.80
C ALA A 8 31.05 0.46 18.47
N ALA A 9 30.22 -0.32 17.80
CA ALA A 9 29.80 -0.01 16.43
C ALA A 9 28.46 -0.71 16.21
N GLY A 10 27.37 0.05 16.23
CA GLY A 10 26.10 -0.38 15.64
C GLY A 10 26.29 -0.46 14.13
N GLY A 11 26.99 -1.50 13.67
CA GLY A 11 27.12 -1.80 12.26
C GLY A 11 25.77 -2.23 11.77
N GLU A 12 25.19 -1.48 10.84
CA GLU A 12 24.22 -2.02 9.90
C GLU A 12 24.82 -3.32 9.36
N ALA A 13 24.35 -4.46 9.87
CA ALA A 13 24.81 -5.75 9.43
C ALA A 13 24.60 -5.79 7.91
N SER A 14 25.64 -6.11 7.14
CA SER A 14 25.53 -6.36 5.70
C SER A 14 24.38 -7.35 5.51
N ARG A 15 23.21 -6.85 5.08
CA ARG A 15 22.04 -7.69 4.86
C ARG A 15 22.38 -8.68 3.75
N ASP A 16 21.78 -9.86 3.79
CA ASP A 16 21.88 -10.84 2.71
C ASP A 16 20.69 -10.67 1.75
N TRP A 17 20.93 -10.87 0.46
CA TRP A 17 19.89 -10.76 -0.57
C TRP A 17 18.74 -11.74 -0.34
N ALA A 18 19.01 -12.93 0.20
CA ALA A 18 17.97 -13.89 0.53
C ALA A 18 16.99 -13.34 1.57
N THR A 19 17.52 -12.77 2.66
CA THR A 19 16.71 -12.16 3.73
C THR A 19 15.88 -11.00 3.21
N VAL A 20 16.45 -10.15 2.35
CA VAL A 20 15.74 -9.01 1.77
C VAL A 20 14.59 -9.48 0.87
N LEU A 21 14.80 -10.53 0.08
CA LEU A 21 13.74 -11.11 -0.74
C LEU A 21 12.65 -11.76 0.12
N ASP A 22 12.99 -12.43 1.22
CA ASP A 22 12.02 -13.00 2.16
C ASP A 22 11.15 -11.89 2.80
N GLU A 23 11.77 -10.78 3.20
CA GLU A 23 11.05 -9.61 3.77
C GLU A 23 10.10 -9.00 2.73
N LEU A 24 10.58 -8.77 1.50
CA LEU A 24 9.76 -8.22 0.41
C LEU A 24 8.61 -9.16 0.02
N GLU A 25 8.82 -10.48 0.03
CA GLU A 25 7.75 -11.46 -0.15
C GLU A 25 6.71 -11.35 0.97
N GLY A 26 7.15 -11.20 2.22
CA GLY A 26 6.28 -10.97 3.37
C GLY A 26 5.42 -9.69 3.22
N GLU A 27 6.00 -8.61 2.73
CA GLU A 27 5.29 -7.35 2.45
C GLU A 27 4.20 -7.52 1.38
N VAL A 28 4.49 -8.28 0.31
CA VAL A 28 3.50 -8.59 -0.73
C VAL A 28 2.35 -9.39 -0.17
N LEU A 29 2.62 -10.43 0.62
CA LEU A 29 1.58 -11.23 1.26
C LEU A 29 0.70 -10.41 2.21
N ALA A 30 1.29 -9.45 2.93
CA ALA A 30 0.55 -8.52 3.78
C ALA A 30 -0.35 -7.56 2.95
N ALA A 31 0.14 -7.10 1.79
CA ALA A 31 -0.62 -6.30 0.85
C ALA A 31 -1.83 -7.06 0.31
N GLU A 32 -1.63 -8.31 -0.12
CA GLU A 32 -2.70 -9.20 -0.58
C GLU A 32 -3.72 -9.52 0.52
N ALA A 33 -3.26 -9.71 1.77
CA ALA A 33 -4.16 -9.89 2.90
C ALA A 33 -5.04 -8.66 3.12
N THR A 34 -4.48 -7.45 2.91
CA THR A 34 -5.24 -6.19 2.97
C THR A 34 -6.28 -6.13 1.85
N LEU A 35 -5.91 -6.49 0.62
CA LEU A 35 -6.82 -6.54 -0.54
C LEU A 35 -7.99 -7.52 -0.34
N ARG A 36 -7.71 -8.70 0.24
CA ARG A 36 -8.73 -9.71 0.56
C ARG A 36 -9.62 -9.32 1.73
N SER A 37 -9.23 -8.32 2.53
CA SER A 37 -10.06 -7.81 3.61
C SER A 37 -11.06 -6.80 3.07
N ASP A 38 -12.29 -6.80 3.59
CA ASP A 38 -13.31 -5.78 3.26
C ASP A 38 -13.04 -4.42 3.93
N ARG A 39 -11.80 -4.17 4.38
CA ARG A 39 -11.41 -2.97 5.14
C ARG A 39 -10.98 -1.86 4.18
N HIS A 40 -11.97 -1.24 3.54
CA HIS A 40 -11.77 -0.17 2.54
C HIS A 40 -10.90 1.01 3.02
N ASP A 41 -10.91 1.32 4.31
CA ASP A 41 -10.11 2.41 4.87
C ASP A 41 -8.61 2.07 4.91
N GLU A 42 -8.26 0.81 5.14
CA GLU A 42 -6.86 0.34 5.13
C GLU A 42 -6.29 0.38 3.71
N ILE A 43 -7.10 0.02 2.71
CA ILE A 43 -6.77 0.14 1.29
C ILE A 43 -6.61 1.61 0.90
N ALA A 44 -7.46 2.50 1.41
CA ALA A 44 -7.32 3.93 1.11
C ALA A 44 -6.07 4.56 1.72
N ALA A 45 -5.58 4.04 2.84
CA ALA A 45 -4.35 4.49 3.50
C ALA A 45 -3.07 4.06 2.76
N TRP A 46 -3.16 3.06 1.86
CA TRP A 46 -2.00 2.56 1.11
C TRP A 46 -1.30 3.63 0.27
N GLY A 47 -2.04 4.61 -0.25
CA GLY A 47 -1.43 5.71 -1.02
C GLY A 47 -0.40 6.50 -0.22
N ARG A 48 -0.66 6.78 1.06
CA ARG A 48 0.31 7.45 1.93
C ARG A 48 1.47 6.53 2.32
N ARG A 49 1.18 5.25 2.62
CA ARG A 49 2.24 4.26 2.92
C ARG A 49 3.25 4.13 1.79
N ALA A 50 2.79 4.19 0.54
CA ALA A 50 3.67 4.11 -0.62
C ALA A 50 4.63 5.31 -0.74
N GLU A 51 4.21 6.51 -0.31
CA GLU A 51 5.07 7.70 -0.30
C GLU A 51 6.23 7.59 0.70
N ASP A 52 6.01 6.87 1.81
CA ASP A 52 7.01 6.64 2.86
C ASP A 52 7.91 5.42 2.61
N TRP A 53 7.67 4.66 1.53
CA TRP A 53 8.40 3.42 1.28
C TRP A 53 9.85 3.69 0.82
N VAL A 54 10.80 3.05 1.50
CA VAL A 54 12.23 3.15 1.20
C VAL A 54 12.72 1.79 0.72
N ALA A 55 13.28 1.76 -0.49
CA ALA A 55 13.87 0.54 -1.03
C ALA A 55 15.09 0.10 -0.20
N PRO A 56 15.24 -1.21 0.10
CA PRO A 56 16.31 -1.71 0.98
C PRO A 56 17.74 -1.68 0.37
N SER A 57 17.93 -1.07 -0.81
CA SER A 57 18.96 -1.47 -1.79
C SER A 57 20.22 -0.62 -1.91
N SER A 58 20.54 0.29 -0.97
CA SER A 58 21.74 1.13 -1.17
C SER A 58 23.08 0.43 -0.87
N SER A 59 23.09 -0.63 -0.04
CA SER A 59 24.33 -1.26 0.47
C SER A 59 24.58 -2.70 0.00
N LEU A 60 23.63 -3.34 -0.67
CA LEU A 60 23.61 -4.79 -0.94
C LEU A 60 24.36 -5.26 -2.20
N GLY A 61 24.84 -4.35 -3.04
CA GLY A 61 25.41 -4.71 -4.35
C GLY A 61 24.39 -5.36 -5.30
N PRO A 62 24.80 -5.97 -6.43
CA PRO A 62 23.87 -6.58 -7.37
C PRO A 62 23.29 -7.91 -6.85
N VAL A 63 22.07 -8.27 -7.31
CA VAL A 63 21.42 -9.54 -6.97
C VAL A 63 22.24 -10.75 -7.48
N PRO A 64 22.56 -11.74 -6.62
CA PRO A 64 23.20 -12.99 -6.98
C PRO A 64 22.45 -13.75 -8.08
N ALA A 65 23.18 -14.44 -8.97
CA ALA A 65 22.61 -15.06 -10.17
C ALA A 65 21.55 -16.13 -9.86
N ASP A 66 21.75 -16.89 -8.80
CA ASP A 66 20.84 -17.92 -8.26
C ASP A 66 19.53 -17.32 -7.72
N LEU A 67 19.54 -16.06 -7.27
CA LEU A 67 18.35 -15.36 -6.76
C LEU A 67 17.63 -14.52 -7.82
N ARG A 68 18.19 -14.33 -9.02
CA ARG A 68 17.59 -13.47 -10.05
C ARG A 68 16.21 -13.91 -10.50
N GLU A 69 16.03 -15.22 -10.68
CA GLU A 69 14.73 -15.74 -11.10
C GLU A 69 13.67 -15.51 -10.02
N ARG A 70 14.02 -15.74 -8.76
CA ARG A 70 13.16 -15.46 -7.61
C ARG A 70 12.80 -13.98 -7.52
N ALA A 71 13.79 -13.10 -7.61
CA ALA A 71 13.59 -11.65 -7.61
C ALA A 71 12.71 -11.17 -8.77
N ALA A 72 12.88 -11.75 -9.97
CA ALA A 72 12.06 -11.41 -11.13
C ALA A 72 10.59 -11.81 -10.95
N ARG A 73 10.33 -13.02 -10.43
CA ARG A 73 8.97 -13.47 -10.12
C ARG A 73 8.32 -12.62 -9.03
N LEU A 74 9.09 -12.28 -7.98
CA LEU A 74 8.62 -11.40 -6.92
C LEU A 74 8.25 -10.02 -7.47
N LEU A 75 9.08 -9.42 -8.33
CA LEU A 75 8.77 -8.14 -8.95
C LEU A 75 7.50 -8.19 -9.80
N GLN A 76 7.31 -9.26 -10.57
CA GLN A 76 6.08 -9.43 -11.35
C GLN A 76 4.85 -9.52 -10.46
N HIS A 77 4.95 -10.24 -9.34
CA HIS A 77 3.88 -10.35 -8.35
C HIS A 77 3.59 -8.99 -7.69
N GLN A 78 4.64 -8.26 -7.28
CA GLN A 78 4.52 -6.91 -6.74
C GLN A 78 3.76 -5.98 -7.68
N LEU A 79 4.07 -6.01 -8.98
CA LEU A 79 3.38 -5.19 -9.98
C LEU A 79 1.90 -5.56 -10.11
N ALA A 80 1.58 -6.86 -10.15
CA ALA A 80 0.18 -7.31 -10.22
C ALA A 80 -0.64 -6.88 -8.99
N VAL A 81 -0.07 -7.00 -7.79
CA VAL A 81 -0.72 -6.57 -6.54
C VAL A 81 -0.85 -5.04 -6.49
N ALA A 82 0.16 -4.31 -6.96
CA ALA A 82 0.10 -2.85 -7.04
C ALA A 82 -1.00 -2.38 -7.98
N GLU A 83 -1.17 -3.01 -9.14
CA GLU A 83 -2.27 -2.72 -10.08
C GLU A 83 -3.64 -2.91 -9.43
N GLU A 84 -3.84 -4.03 -8.71
CA GLU A 84 -5.10 -4.30 -8.00
C GLU A 84 -5.36 -3.27 -6.88
N LEU A 85 -4.33 -2.93 -6.10
CA LEU A 85 -4.42 -1.90 -5.06
C LEU A 85 -4.84 -0.55 -5.63
N VAL A 86 -4.24 -0.12 -6.74
CA VAL A 86 -4.57 1.16 -7.38
C VAL A 86 -6.03 1.17 -7.84
N GLU A 87 -6.49 0.12 -8.51
CA GLU A 87 -7.87 0.01 -8.94
C GLU A 87 -8.84 0.08 -7.75
N ARG A 88 -8.54 -0.63 -6.65
CA ARG A 88 -9.38 -0.63 -5.46
C ARG A 88 -9.43 0.72 -4.75
N ILE A 89 -8.31 1.46 -4.72
CA ILE A 89 -8.24 2.84 -4.21
C ILE A 89 -9.13 3.76 -5.05
N ILE A 90 -9.09 3.66 -6.39
CA ILE A 90 -9.91 4.48 -7.28
C ILE A 90 -11.39 4.18 -7.08
N GLN A 91 -11.78 2.90 -6.99
CA GLN A 91 -13.16 2.49 -6.71
C GLN A 91 -13.67 3.04 -5.38
N SER A 92 -12.85 2.95 -4.32
CA SER A 92 -13.19 3.50 -2.99
C SER A 92 -13.43 5.00 -3.04
N ARG A 93 -12.59 5.77 -3.75
CA ARG A 93 -12.78 7.22 -3.91
C ARG A 93 -14.09 7.55 -4.62
N ARG A 94 -14.40 6.87 -5.73
CA ARG A 94 -15.68 7.05 -6.46
C ARG A 94 -16.89 6.78 -5.57
N GLN A 95 -16.85 5.75 -4.74
CA GLN A 95 -17.92 5.43 -3.80
C GLN A 95 -18.14 6.57 -2.78
N ARG A 96 -17.07 7.15 -2.23
CA ARG A 96 -17.18 8.29 -1.30
C ARG A 96 -17.75 9.53 -1.99
N ASP A 97 -17.33 9.82 -3.22
CA ASP A 97 -17.84 10.98 -3.97
C ASP A 97 -19.34 10.85 -4.26
N VAL A 98 -19.81 9.65 -4.62
CA VAL A 98 -21.24 9.37 -4.81
C VAL A 98 -22.00 9.53 -3.49
N ALA A 99 -21.49 8.97 -2.39
CA ALA A 99 -22.10 9.09 -1.08
C ALA A 99 -22.21 10.57 -0.64
N ALA A 100 -21.16 11.36 -0.83
CA ALA A 100 -21.16 12.79 -0.54
C ALA A 100 -22.22 13.54 -1.35
N ARG A 101 -22.36 13.25 -2.65
CA ARG A 101 -23.40 13.87 -3.51
C ARG A 101 -24.81 13.50 -3.07
N MET A 102 -25.03 12.29 -2.57
CA MET A 102 -26.33 11.89 -2.00
C MET A 102 -26.60 12.62 -0.67
N SER A 103 -25.59 12.81 0.18
CA SER A 103 -25.73 13.50 1.47
C SER A 103 -25.99 15.00 1.33
N TYR A 104 -25.46 15.65 0.29
CA TYR A 104 -25.60 17.09 0.06
C TYR A 104 -26.52 17.45 -1.14
N GLY A 105 -27.32 16.50 -1.61
CA GLY A 105 -28.26 16.75 -2.72
C GLY A 105 -29.32 17.81 -2.36
N PRO A 106 -29.75 18.66 -3.31
CA PRO A 106 -30.78 19.65 -3.04
C PRO A 106 -32.04 18.94 -2.53
N ALA A 107 -32.69 19.53 -1.50
CA ALA A 107 -33.97 19.05 -1.01
C ALA A 107 -34.92 18.86 -2.20
N ARG A 108 -35.58 17.69 -2.25
CA ARG A 108 -36.58 17.39 -3.29
C ARG A 108 -37.51 18.59 -3.42
N PRO A 109 -37.77 19.12 -4.64
CA PRO A 109 -38.69 20.24 -4.79
C PRO A 109 -39.99 19.91 -4.07
N GLU A 110 -40.37 20.72 -3.08
CA GLU A 110 -41.66 20.57 -2.43
C GLU A 110 -42.73 20.80 -3.48
N ALA A 111 -43.68 19.86 -3.58
CA ALA A 111 -44.77 19.94 -4.54
C ALA A 111 -45.56 21.22 -4.28
N SER A 112 -45.39 22.21 -5.16
CA SER A 112 -46.08 23.50 -5.07
C SER A 112 -47.40 23.37 -5.82
N TYR A 113 -48.53 23.42 -5.10
CA TYR A 113 -49.85 23.45 -5.72
C TYR A 113 -50.18 24.88 -6.10
N VAL A 114 -50.40 25.15 -7.39
CA VAL A 114 -50.86 26.45 -7.88
C VAL A 114 -52.38 26.38 -8.04
N ASP A 115 -53.11 27.03 -7.15
CA ASP A 115 -54.55 27.22 -7.30
C ASP A 115 -54.79 28.33 -8.35
N ARG A 116 -55.39 27.96 -9.47
CA ARG A 116 -55.82 28.90 -10.50
C ARG A 116 -57.32 29.15 -10.32
N ALA A 117 -57.66 30.21 -9.58
CA ALA A 117 -59.00 30.75 -9.55
C ALA A 117 -59.34 31.40 -10.91
N LEU A 118 -60.53 31.08 -11.42
CA LEU A 118 -61.13 31.57 -12.68
C LEU A 118 -61.61 33.01 -12.57
#